data_AF-A0A8T5GRQ3-F1
#
_entry.id   AF-A0A8T5GRQ3-F1
#
_cell.length_a   1.000
_cell.length_b   1.000
_cell.length_c   1.000
_cell.angle_alpha   90.00
_cell.angle_beta   90.00
_cell.angle_gamma   90.00
#
_symmetry.space_group_name_H-M   'P 1'
#
loop_
_entity.id
_entity.type
_entity.pdbx_description
1 polymer ?
#
loop_
_entity_poly.entity_id
_entity_poly.type
_entity_poly.pdbx_seq_one_letter_code
_entity_poly.pdbx_strand_id
1 'polypeptide(L)'
;MKRGQIVGMPIVYIMVAVTMGLVLYFGFVTMGNLIESKDITHVSKFVLDFEDEVEVMGYYDIGSSKKFESIALPSSVEYVCFYNPSNEITIPYYELIDIDDELEDYLDVSLRDNLFLIPLGAYGPPYPDYYIENLVLDDKSINPLCVSTTNGVELVLETYLKDNQVVVGVRDE
;
A
#
# COMPACT_ATOMS: atom_id res chain seq x y z
N MET A 1 -65.67 1.93 19.14
CA MET A 1 -64.58 1.79 18.13
C MET A 1 -63.53 2.91 18.24
N LYS A 2 -62.91 3.15 19.41
CA LYS A 2 -61.85 4.18 19.55
C LYS A 2 -60.62 3.74 20.38
N ARG A 3 -60.59 2.47 20.86
CA ARG A 3 -59.49 1.97 21.71
C ARG A 3 -58.29 1.41 20.93
N GLY A 4 -58.51 0.89 19.71
CA GLY A 4 -57.40 0.39 18.86
C GLY A 4 -56.46 1.48 18.34
N GLN A 5 -56.97 2.71 18.16
CA GLN A 5 -56.17 3.86 17.70
C GLN A 5 -55.18 4.38 18.77
N ILE A 6 -55.50 4.23 20.06
CA ILE A 6 -54.67 4.74 21.17
C ILE A 6 -53.48 3.80 21.43
N VAL A 7 -53.64 2.49 21.21
CA VAL A 7 -52.57 1.50 21.38
C VAL A 7 -51.67 1.39 20.14
N GLY A 8 -52.17 1.74 18.96
CA GLY A 8 -51.39 1.71 17.71
C GLY A 8 -50.30 2.78 17.63
N MET A 9 -50.54 4.00 18.13
CA MET A 9 -49.58 5.10 18.04
C MET A 9 -48.22 4.80 18.73
N PRO A 10 -48.17 4.31 19.99
CA PRO A 10 -46.90 3.97 20.65
C PRO A 10 -46.12 2.89 19.90
N ILE A 11 -46.81 1.86 19.39
CA ILE A 11 -46.18 0.75 18.65
C ILE A 11 -45.56 1.26 17.34
N VAL A 12 -46.25 2.15 16.63
CA VAL A 12 -45.73 2.78 15.41
C VAL A 12 -44.49 3.60 15.70
N TYR A 13 -44.46 4.39 16.78
CA TYR A 13 -43.25 5.14 17.16
C TYR A 13 -42.06 4.23 17.49
N ILE A 14 -42.29 3.12 18.19
CA ILE A 14 -41.24 2.13 18.48
C ILE A 14 -40.72 1.51 17.16
N MET A 15 -41.62 1.12 16.26
CA MET A 15 -41.23 0.57 14.95
C MET A 15 -40.44 1.58 14.10
N VAL A 16 -40.83 2.86 14.11
CA VAL A 16 -40.11 3.93 13.42
C VAL A 16 -38.71 4.13 14.04
N ALA A 17 -38.60 4.12 15.38
CA ALA A 17 -37.31 4.24 16.05
C ALA A 17 -36.38 3.05 15.73
N VAL A 18 -36.91 1.82 15.71
CA VAL A 18 -36.14 0.61 15.37
C VAL A 18 -35.69 0.63 13.92
N THR A 19 -36.59 0.95 12.98
CA THR A 19 -36.24 1.04 11.55
C THR A 19 -35.23 2.14 11.29
N MET A 20 -35.35 3.30 11.93
CA MET A 20 -34.37 4.38 11.83
C MET A 20 -33.00 3.96 12.40
N GLY A 21 -32.98 3.27 13.54
CA GLY A 21 -31.75 2.72 14.11
C GLY A 21 -31.06 1.71 13.19
N LEU A 22 -31.83 0.80 12.57
CA LEU A 22 -31.30 -0.15 11.60
C LEU A 22 -30.74 0.54 10.36
N VAL A 23 -31.45 1.52 9.80
CA VAL A 23 -30.98 2.27 8.62
C VAL A 23 -29.67 2.99 8.92
N LEU A 24 -29.56 3.64 10.09
CA LEU A 24 -28.31 4.30 10.49
C LEU A 24 -27.17 3.30 10.70
N TYR A 25 -27.45 2.16 11.33
CA TYR A 25 -26.46 1.09 11.54
C TYR A 25 -25.94 0.54 10.20
N PHE A 26 -26.85 0.16 9.29
CA PHE A 26 -26.46 -0.34 7.97
C PHE A 26 -25.72 0.73 7.16
N GLY A 27 -26.16 1.99 7.22
CA GLY A 27 -25.47 3.11 6.58
C GLY A 27 -24.03 3.26 7.05
N PHE A 28 -23.80 3.18 8.37
CA PHE A 28 -22.46 3.27 8.94
C PHE A 28 -21.56 2.09 8.53
N VAL A 29 -22.07 0.86 8.59
CA VAL A 29 -21.33 -0.34 8.18
C VAL A 29 -20.97 -0.30 6.70
N THR A 30 -21.91 0.06 5.82
CA THR A 30 -21.64 0.17 4.38
C THR A 30 -20.64 1.28 4.08
N MET A 31 -20.69 2.40 4.80
CA MET A 31 -19.72 3.50 4.61
C MET A 31 -18.29 3.05 4.97
N GLY A 32 -18.13 2.28 6.06
CA GLY A 32 -16.83 1.72 6.46
C GLY A 32 -16.23 0.83 5.37
N ASN A 33 -17.02 -0.11 4.84
CA ASN A 33 -16.56 -1.02 3.77
C ASN A 33 -16.18 -0.28 2.47
N LEU A 34 -16.86 0.83 2.16
CA LEU A 34 -16.54 1.64 0.98
C LEU A 34 -15.21 2.40 1.15
N ILE A 35 -14.85 2.80 2.37
CA ILE A 35 -13.57 3.45 2.66
C ILE A 35 -12.43 2.45 2.51
N GLU A 36 -12.55 1.27 3.10
CA GLU A 36 -11.55 0.19 2.94
C GLU A 36 -11.36 -0.19 1.47
N SER A 37 -12.46 -0.33 0.73
CA SER A 37 -12.40 -0.62 -0.71
C SER A 37 -11.74 0.50 -1.53
N LYS A 38 -11.89 1.76 -1.09
CA LYS A 38 -11.27 2.92 -1.74
C LYS A 38 -9.75 2.87 -1.53
N ASP A 39 -9.29 2.63 -0.31
CA ASP A 39 -7.85 2.64 0.01
C ASP A 39 -7.11 1.50 -0.68
N ILE A 40 -7.70 0.30 -0.74
CA ILE A 40 -7.18 -0.82 -1.53
C ILE A 40 -7.07 -0.45 -3.02
N THR A 41 -8.06 0.26 -3.57
CA THR A 41 -8.02 0.69 -4.97
C THR A 41 -6.87 1.67 -5.23
N HIS A 42 -6.62 2.60 -4.30
CA HIS A 42 -5.51 3.54 -4.39
C HIS A 42 -4.16 2.85 -4.35
N VAL A 43 -4.00 1.90 -3.43
CA VAL A 43 -2.80 1.06 -3.31
C VAL A 43 -2.57 0.25 -4.60
N SER A 44 -3.56 -0.48 -5.08
CA SER A 44 -3.44 -1.25 -6.31
C SER A 44 -3.10 -0.37 -7.51
N LYS A 45 -3.70 0.82 -7.59
CA LYS A 45 -3.39 1.78 -8.64
C LYS A 45 -1.93 2.26 -8.54
N PHE A 46 -1.45 2.61 -7.35
CA PHE A 46 -0.05 3.00 -7.15
C PHE A 46 0.91 1.93 -7.65
N VAL A 47 0.67 0.67 -7.28
CA VAL A 47 1.54 -0.44 -7.68
C VAL A 47 1.52 -0.63 -9.18
N LEU A 48 0.34 -0.61 -9.81
CA LEU A 48 0.21 -0.76 -11.27
C LEU A 48 0.86 0.42 -12.02
N ASP A 49 0.66 1.65 -11.56
CA ASP A 49 1.26 2.84 -12.18
C ASP A 49 2.80 2.80 -12.04
N PHE A 50 3.32 2.29 -10.91
CA PHE A 50 4.75 2.13 -10.69
C PHE A 50 5.35 0.96 -11.49
N GLU A 51 4.66 -0.17 -11.56
CA GLU A 51 5.04 -1.33 -12.38
C GLU A 51 5.10 -0.96 -13.87
N ASP A 52 4.09 -0.26 -14.40
CA ASP A 52 4.08 0.24 -15.78
C ASP A 52 5.26 1.18 -16.04
N GLU A 53 5.59 2.06 -15.08
CA GLU A 53 6.73 2.97 -15.22
C GLU A 53 8.08 2.22 -15.21
N VAL A 54 8.22 1.20 -14.36
CA VAL A 54 9.40 0.33 -14.34
C VAL A 54 9.52 -0.47 -15.64
N GLU A 55 8.42 -1.01 -16.16
CA GLU A 55 8.40 -1.74 -17.42
C GLU A 55 8.82 -0.83 -18.59
N VAL A 56 8.24 0.37 -18.68
CA VAL A 56 8.57 1.37 -19.71
C VAL A 56 10.04 1.77 -19.63
N MET A 57 10.55 2.02 -18.42
CA MET A 57 11.96 2.35 -18.20
C MET A 57 12.89 1.19 -18.61
N GLY A 58 12.47 -0.06 -18.47
CA GLY A 58 13.24 -1.23 -18.91
C GLY A 58 13.56 -1.23 -20.43
N TYR A 59 12.79 -0.49 -21.24
CA TYR A 59 13.04 -0.32 -22.67
C TYR A 59 13.93 0.89 -23.03
N TYR A 60 14.34 1.69 -22.05
CA TYR A 60 15.19 2.85 -22.28
C TYR A 60 16.67 2.48 -22.35
N ASP A 61 17.47 3.38 -22.93
CA ASP A 61 18.92 3.22 -22.98
C ASP A 61 19.52 3.20 -21.55
N ILE A 62 20.59 2.44 -21.36
CA ILE A 62 21.29 2.31 -20.07
C ILE A 62 21.79 3.69 -19.59
N GLY A 63 21.59 3.99 -18.31
CA GLY A 63 21.92 5.30 -17.70
C GLY A 63 20.83 6.35 -17.90
N SER A 64 19.66 5.97 -18.43
CA SER A 64 18.48 6.83 -18.44
C SER A 64 17.92 6.93 -17.02
N SER A 65 17.54 8.14 -16.63
CA SER A 65 16.87 8.39 -15.35
C SER A 65 15.56 9.11 -15.56
N LYS A 66 14.57 8.77 -14.74
CA LYS A 66 13.24 9.40 -14.74
C LYS A 66 12.76 9.52 -13.31
N LYS A 67 12.12 10.65 -13.01
CA LYS A 67 11.43 10.85 -11.74
C LYS A 67 10.06 10.18 -11.80
N PHE A 68 9.75 9.42 -10.76
CA PHE A 68 8.42 8.90 -10.49
C PHE A 68 7.85 9.67 -9.29
N GLU A 69 6.70 10.29 -9.48
CA GLU A 69 6.01 11.06 -8.45
C GLU A 69 4.59 10.53 -8.32
N SER A 70 4.19 10.12 -7.11
CA SER A 70 2.82 9.68 -6.83
C SER A 70 2.30 10.26 -5.53
N ILE A 71 1.17 10.94 -5.63
CA ILE A 71 0.39 11.48 -4.51
C ILE A 71 -0.79 10.54 -4.18
N ALA A 72 -0.90 9.41 -4.89
CA ALA A 72 -2.13 8.61 -4.91
C ALA A 72 -2.25 7.62 -3.75
N LEU A 73 -1.26 7.52 -2.86
CA LEU A 73 -1.29 6.59 -1.74
C LEU A 73 -2.24 7.08 -0.63
N PRO A 74 -2.99 6.17 0.01
CA PRO A 74 -3.82 6.52 1.15
C PRO A 74 -2.94 6.91 2.34
N SER A 75 -3.45 7.80 3.20
CA SER A 75 -2.71 8.34 4.35
C SER A 75 -2.33 7.30 5.41
N SER A 76 -2.89 6.10 5.30
CA SER A 76 -2.55 4.96 6.15
C SER A 76 -1.31 4.20 5.67
N VAL A 77 -0.76 4.47 4.47
CA VAL A 77 0.59 4.01 4.11
C VAL A 77 1.54 5.08 4.61
N GLU A 78 2.51 4.73 5.45
CA GLU A 78 3.51 5.63 6.01
C GLU A 78 4.86 5.54 5.28
N TYR A 79 5.22 4.32 4.84
CA TYR A 79 6.43 4.07 4.08
C TYR A 79 6.18 3.13 2.89
N VAL A 80 6.95 3.34 1.84
CA VAL A 80 7.12 2.41 0.73
C VAL A 80 8.54 1.87 0.80
N CYS A 81 8.67 0.56 1.04
CA CYS A 81 9.95 -0.10 1.19
C CYS A 81 10.24 -0.97 -0.04
N PHE A 82 11.39 -0.73 -0.65
CA PHE A 82 11.94 -1.55 -1.73
C PHE A 82 12.95 -2.52 -1.14
N TYR A 83 12.95 -3.77 -1.57
CA TYR A 83 13.86 -4.79 -1.06
C TYR A 83 14.47 -5.58 -2.21
N ASN A 84 15.72 -5.98 -2.04
CA ASN A 84 16.36 -6.93 -2.91
C ASN A 84 16.71 -8.19 -2.10
N PRO A 85 16.00 -9.31 -2.28
CA PRO A 85 16.26 -10.56 -1.56
C PRO A 85 17.61 -11.21 -1.92
N SER A 86 18.26 -10.76 -3.00
CA SER A 86 19.60 -11.24 -3.37
C SER A 86 20.72 -10.54 -2.61
N ASN A 87 20.43 -9.43 -1.92
CA ASN A 87 21.40 -8.63 -1.20
C ASN A 87 21.13 -8.74 0.31
N GLU A 88 22.17 -8.63 1.14
CA GLU A 88 22.01 -8.61 2.59
C GLU A 88 21.26 -7.35 3.04
N ILE A 89 20.56 -7.46 4.18
CA ILE A 89 19.96 -6.30 4.84
C ILE A 89 21.09 -5.44 5.40
N THR A 90 21.11 -4.18 5.00
CA THR A 90 22.18 -3.22 5.36
C THR A 90 21.79 -2.29 6.50
N ILE A 91 20.49 -2.17 6.79
CA ILE A 91 19.97 -1.32 7.86
C ILE A 91 20.07 -2.06 9.21
N PRO A 92 20.43 -1.37 10.31
CA PRO A 92 20.36 -1.95 11.65
C PRO A 92 18.94 -2.34 12.06
N TYR A 93 18.81 -3.45 12.80
CA TYR A 93 17.52 -3.96 13.30
C TYR A 93 16.64 -2.91 14.00
N TYR A 94 17.24 -2.02 14.80
CA TYR A 94 16.46 -1.01 15.52
C TYR A 94 15.76 -0.01 14.59
N GLU A 95 16.34 0.31 13.44
CA GLU A 95 15.71 1.22 12.46
C GLU A 95 14.59 0.51 11.69
N LEU A 96 14.70 -0.82 11.48
CA LEU A 96 13.63 -1.61 10.87
C LEU A 96 12.40 -1.65 11.78
N ILE A 97 12.60 -1.90 13.08
CA ILE A 97 11.49 -1.88 14.07
C ILE A 97 10.84 -0.49 14.17
N ASP A 98 11.63 0.58 14.06
CA ASP A 98 11.10 1.95 14.07
C ASP A 98 10.20 2.22 12.84
N ILE A 99 10.41 1.51 11.73
CA ILE A 99 9.55 1.56 10.53
C ILE A 99 8.32 0.67 10.74
N ASP A 100 8.52 -0.60 11.06
CA ASP A 100 7.46 -1.58 11.35
C ASP A 100 8.06 -2.78 12.09
N ASP A 101 7.43 -3.21 13.17
CA ASP A 101 7.95 -4.25 14.06
C ASP A 101 7.94 -5.65 13.44
N GLU A 102 7.14 -5.88 12.40
CA GLU A 102 7.09 -7.15 11.67
C GLU A 102 8.03 -7.15 10.44
N LEU A 103 8.58 -6.00 10.03
CA LEU A 103 9.31 -5.88 8.76
C LEU A 103 10.53 -6.80 8.65
N GLU A 104 11.33 -6.95 9.71
CA GLU A 104 12.49 -7.86 9.66
C GLU A 104 12.07 -9.30 9.37
N ASP A 105 11.05 -9.80 10.07
CA ASP A 105 10.53 -11.16 9.90
C ASP A 105 10.02 -11.38 8.46
N TYR A 106 9.41 -10.36 7.86
CA TYR A 106 8.97 -10.42 6.46
C TYR A 106 10.12 -10.44 5.47
N LEU A 107 11.13 -9.61 5.66
CA LEU A 107 12.27 -9.52 4.75
C LEU A 107 13.16 -10.77 4.82
N ASP A 108 13.28 -11.41 5.98
CA ASP A 108 14.02 -12.67 6.15
C ASP A 108 13.31 -13.86 5.48
N VAL A 109 11.98 -13.85 5.46
CA VAL A 109 11.17 -14.93 4.84
C VAL A 109 10.88 -14.67 3.37
N SER A 110 10.84 -13.41 2.91
CA SER A 110 10.47 -13.09 1.54
C SER A 110 11.55 -13.51 0.54
N LEU A 111 11.20 -14.45 -0.33
CA LEU A 111 12.11 -15.02 -1.32
C LEU A 111 12.06 -14.31 -2.67
N ARG A 112 11.10 -13.40 -2.87
CA ARG A 112 10.83 -12.82 -4.19
C ARG A 112 10.40 -11.36 -4.13
N ASP A 113 9.57 -11.01 -3.18
CA ASP A 113 8.85 -9.73 -3.23
C ASP A 113 9.81 -8.58 -2.93
N ASN A 114 9.64 -7.49 -3.67
CA ASN A 114 10.61 -6.40 -3.72
C ASN A 114 9.98 -5.03 -3.45
N LEU A 115 8.67 -4.99 -3.17
CA LEU A 115 7.94 -3.81 -2.79
C LEU A 115 7.00 -4.13 -1.62
N PHE A 116 7.14 -3.38 -0.54
CA PHE A 116 6.35 -3.49 0.68
C PHE A 116 5.73 -2.13 1.02
N LEU A 117 4.45 -2.16 1.41
CA LEU A 117 3.73 -0.98 1.90
C LEU A 117 3.54 -1.09 3.40
N ILE A 118 4.01 -0.07 4.12
CA ILE A 118 4.04 -0.02 5.58
C ILE A 118 2.91 0.90 6.07
N PRO A 119 2.16 0.55 7.13
CA PRO A 119 2.33 -0.61 8.00
C PRO A 119 1.89 -1.92 7.34
N LEU A 120 2.59 -3.01 7.69
CA LEU A 120 2.31 -4.33 7.16
C LEU A 120 0.90 -4.80 7.57
N GLY A 121 0.23 -5.51 6.67
CA GLY A 121 -1.11 -6.06 6.91
C GLY A 121 -2.28 -5.06 6.82
N ALA A 122 -2.01 -3.76 6.66
CA ALA A 122 -3.05 -2.73 6.56
C ALA A 122 -3.98 -2.88 5.33
N TYR A 123 -3.49 -3.49 4.24
CA TYR A 123 -4.24 -3.60 2.97
C TYR A 123 -4.59 -5.03 2.56
N GLY A 124 -4.63 -5.94 3.54
CA GLY A 124 -5.27 -7.23 3.41
C GLY A 124 -4.31 -8.43 3.45
N PRO A 125 -4.78 -9.59 3.92
CA PRO A 125 -4.03 -10.83 3.93
C PRO A 125 -3.95 -11.49 2.54
N PRO A 126 -2.88 -12.27 2.28
CA PRO A 126 -1.75 -12.50 3.15
C PRO A 126 -0.67 -11.48 2.83
N TYR A 127 -0.82 -10.24 3.31
CA TYR A 127 0.09 -9.12 3.08
C TYR A 127 0.14 -8.76 1.58
N PRO A 128 0.09 -7.48 1.21
CA PRO A 128 0.21 -7.14 -0.20
C PRO A 128 1.70 -7.26 -0.59
N ASP A 129 2.13 -8.51 -0.81
CA ASP A 129 3.43 -8.86 -1.36
C ASP A 129 3.44 -8.44 -2.83
N TYR A 130 4.15 -7.36 -3.14
CA TYR A 130 4.29 -6.89 -4.51
C TYR A 130 5.65 -7.30 -5.05
N TYR A 131 5.61 -8.01 -6.17
CA TYR A 131 6.76 -8.30 -6.99
C TYR A 131 6.64 -7.49 -8.27
N ILE A 132 7.62 -6.63 -8.51
CA ILE A 132 7.75 -5.85 -9.74
C ILE A 132 8.93 -6.40 -10.53
N GLU A 133 8.65 -6.86 -11.74
CA GLU A 133 9.67 -7.42 -12.61
C GLU A 133 10.69 -6.35 -13.05
N ASN A 134 11.96 -6.75 -13.20
CA ASN A 134 13.09 -5.89 -13.58
C ASN A 134 13.42 -4.76 -12.58
N LEU A 135 12.74 -4.69 -11.45
CA LEU A 135 13.07 -3.79 -10.35
C LEU A 135 14.14 -4.42 -9.46
N VAL A 136 15.28 -3.76 -9.35
CA VAL A 136 16.39 -4.21 -8.51
C VAL A 136 17.01 -2.99 -7.83
N LEU A 137 17.30 -3.07 -6.54
CA LEU A 137 18.07 -2.01 -5.87
C LEU A 137 19.54 -2.06 -6.30
N ASP A 138 20.12 -0.89 -6.61
CA ASP A 138 21.57 -0.75 -6.87
C ASP A 138 22.34 -1.32 -5.66
N ASP A 139 23.46 -1.98 -5.89
CA ASP A 139 24.27 -2.61 -4.84
C ASP A 139 24.89 -1.56 -3.89
N LYS A 140 24.83 -0.28 -4.26
CA LYS A 140 25.21 0.87 -3.42
C LYS A 140 24.06 1.44 -2.60
N SER A 141 22.82 1.08 -2.92
CA SER A 141 21.64 1.52 -2.18
C SER A 141 21.52 0.75 -0.88
N ILE A 142 20.88 1.40 0.09
CA ILE A 142 20.49 0.76 1.33
C ILE A 142 19.40 -0.28 1.02
N ASN A 143 19.49 -1.45 1.64
CA ASN A 143 18.55 -2.56 1.53
C ASN A 143 17.96 -2.90 2.91
N PRO A 144 16.63 -2.85 3.11
CA PRO A 144 15.63 -2.28 2.20
C PRO A 144 15.78 -0.76 2.05
N LEU A 145 15.28 -0.18 0.97
CA LEU A 145 15.16 1.29 0.80
C LEU A 145 13.73 1.70 1.14
N CYS A 146 13.52 2.37 2.27
CA CYS A 146 12.20 2.83 2.71
C CYS A 146 12.04 4.34 2.57
N VAL A 147 11.02 4.76 1.81
CA VAL A 147 10.72 6.17 1.55
C VAL A 147 9.40 6.55 2.22
N SER A 148 9.38 7.67 2.94
CA SER A 148 8.17 8.15 3.62
C SER A 148 7.15 8.70 2.62
N THR A 149 5.87 8.40 2.84
CA THR A 149 4.75 8.85 2.00
C THR A 149 4.11 10.15 2.47
N THR A 150 4.62 10.77 3.54
CA THR A 150 3.96 11.90 4.25
C THR A 150 3.59 13.06 3.30
N ASN A 151 4.37 13.29 2.24
CA ASN A 151 4.14 14.34 1.24
C ASN A 151 3.89 13.79 -0.18
N GLY A 152 3.55 12.51 -0.31
CA GLY A 152 3.66 11.77 -1.56
C GLY A 152 4.96 10.99 -1.64
N VAL A 153 5.08 10.17 -2.68
CA VAL A 153 6.26 9.37 -2.97
C VAL A 153 6.96 9.96 -4.18
N GLU A 154 8.20 10.41 -3.97
CA GLU A 154 9.09 10.92 -5.00
C GLU A 154 10.28 9.97 -5.08
N LEU A 155 10.50 9.39 -6.26
CA LEU A 155 11.54 8.39 -6.48
C LEU A 155 12.28 8.71 -7.79
N VAL A 156 13.56 8.39 -7.83
CA VAL A 156 14.32 8.41 -9.08
C VAL A 156 14.52 6.98 -9.56
N LEU A 157 13.96 6.69 -10.72
CA LEU A 157 14.18 5.46 -11.46
C LEU A 157 15.38 5.61 -12.38
N GLU A 158 16.29 4.65 -12.40
CA GLU A 158 17.46 4.65 -13.28
C GLU A 158 17.69 3.28 -13.92
N THR A 159 18.01 3.27 -15.20
CA THR A 159 18.34 2.03 -15.92
C THR A 159 19.81 1.67 -15.76
N TYR A 160 20.08 0.41 -15.45
CA TYR A 160 21.43 -0.12 -15.36
C TYR A 160 21.53 -1.53 -15.95
N LEU A 161 22.76 -1.95 -16.22
CA LEU A 161 23.04 -3.27 -16.76
C LEU A 161 23.42 -4.22 -15.62
N LYS A 162 22.61 -5.24 -15.37
CA LYS A 162 22.90 -6.32 -14.42
C LYS A 162 22.77 -7.65 -15.16
N ASP A 163 23.79 -8.50 -15.05
CA ASP A 163 23.82 -9.84 -15.69
C ASP A 163 23.45 -9.84 -17.19
N ASN A 164 23.91 -8.82 -17.92
CA ASN A 164 23.66 -8.64 -19.36
C ASN A 164 22.17 -8.41 -19.71
N GLN A 165 21.38 -7.94 -18.75
CA GLN A 165 20.00 -7.49 -18.91
C GLN A 165 19.85 -6.05 -18.38
N VAL A 166 18.96 -5.27 -18.99
CA VAL A 166 18.62 -3.92 -18.51
C VAL A 166 17.62 -4.08 -17.36
N VAL A 167 17.94 -3.50 -16.21
CA VAL A 167 17.11 -3.48 -15.01
C VAL A 167 16.94 -2.04 -14.53
N VAL A 168 15.94 -1.82 -13.68
CA VAL A 168 15.58 -0.49 -13.17
C VAL A 168 15.83 -0.41 -11.67
N GLY A 169 16.51 0.66 -11.28
CA GLY A 169 16.90 0.94 -9.91
C GLY A 169 16.11 2.06 -9.31
N VAL A 170 15.83 1.94 -8.03
CA VAL A 170 15.16 2.97 -7.24
C VAL A 170 16.17 3.67 -6.36
N ARG A 171 16.11 5.00 -6.36
CA ARG A 171 16.82 5.86 -5.42
C ARG A 171 15.86 6.87 -4.83
N ASP A 172 16.06 7.20 -3.57
CA ASP A 172 15.42 8.35 -2.94
C ASP A 172 15.99 9.64 -3.54
N GLU A 173 15.17 10.70 -3.65
CA GLU A 173 15.57 11.98 -4.27
C GLU A 173 16.55 12.80 -3.41
#